data_AF-A0A9E0FFY2-F1
#
_entry.id   AF-A0A9E0FFY2-F1
#
_cell.length_a   1.000
_cell.length_b   1.000
_cell.length_c   1.000
_cell.angle_alpha   90.00
_cell.angle_beta   90.00
_cell.angle_gamma   90.00
#
_symmetry.space_group_name_H-M   'P 1'
#
loop_
_entity.id
_entity.type
_entity.pdbx_description
1 polymer ?
#
loop_
_entity_poly.entity_id
_entity_poly.type
_entity_poly.pdbx_seq_one_letter_code
_entity_poly.pdbx_strand_id
1 'polypeptide(L)'
;MKNLIEISKIVTKKRISKIEIFDKSLLNKKDSKFNEFYDGLVNNKFRTDDEAADYLYGTNPLDDKYRQLKSRFTKRLLNTLFFLDSNDPSFSNYHSSYYTCNKNWALIRILLSSGARSAATKLASKTITVAQNYRFADVLFNCSRILMTSCSLSGNHKEYEIYSEICHKAMQDMDAEIKSEELYQRLTIHFSSSAAMVNTDLAELGAESLEKSKKLCAESDSYNVHYNMYQIWILMYQFMGNYEKMIEICDLAEK
;
A
#
# COMPACT_ATOMS: atom_id res chain seq x y z
N MET A 1 -20.16 19.93 -14.25
CA MET A 1 -21.27 18.97 -14.44
C MET A 1 -20.89 17.69 -15.19
N LYS A 2 -20.16 17.76 -16.31
CA LYS A 2 -19.74 16.57 -17.10
C LYS A 2 -19.21 15.38 -16.27
N ASN A 3 -18.26 15.63 -15.37
CA ASN A 3 -17.66 14.57 -14.54
C ASN A 3 -18.66 13.91 -13.59
N LEU A 4 -19.58 14.68 -13.00
CA LEU A 4 -20.61 14.14 -12.12
C LEU A 4 -21.59 13.25 -12.89
N ILE A 5 -21.94 13.63 -14.12
CA ILE A 5 -22.79 12.83 -15.01
C ILE A 5 -22.11 11.53 -15.41
N GLU A 6 -20.80 11.54 -15.68
CA GLU A 6 -20.04 10.32 -15.96
C GLU A 6 -20.04 9.37 -14.75
N ILE A 7 -19.78 9.90 -13.55
CA ILE A 7 -19.79 9.12 -12.30
C ILE A 7 -21.20 8.56 -12.01
N SER A 8 -22.25 9.35 -12.16
CA SER A 8 -23.62 8.92 -11.86
C SER A 8 -24.11 7.79 -12.79
N LYS A 9 -23.61 7.74 -14.03
CA LYS A 9 -23.89 6.64 -14.97
C LYS A 9 -23.23 5.33 -14.54
N ILE A 10 -22.12 5.40 -13.81
CA ILE A 10 -21.41 4.22 -13.29
C ILE A 10 -22.08 3.72 -12.01
N VAL A 11 -22.47 4.62 -11.11
CA VAL A 11 -23.07 4.31 -9.81
C VAL A 11 -24.59 4.13 -9.94
N THR A 12 -25.00 3.10 -10.68
CA THR A 12 -26.42 2.79 -10.91
C THR A 12 -27.09 2.17 -9.69
N LYS A 13 -28.41 2.35 -9.53
CA LYS A 13 -29.19 1.72 -8.44
C LYS A 13 -28.95 0.21 -8.32
N LYS A 14 -28.85 -0.49 -9.46
CA LYS A 14 -28.59 -1.94 -9.55
C LYS A 14 -27.18 -2.34 -9.07
N ARG A 15 -26.19 -1.45 -9.23
CA ARG A 15 -24.83 -1.67 -8.72
C ARG A 15 -24.77 -1.38 -7.22
N ILE A 16 -25.43 -0.31 -6.77
CA ILE A 16 -25.52 0.05 -5.34
C ILE A 16 -26.17 -1.07 -4.54
N SER A 17 -27.27 -1.66 -5.04
CA SER A 17 -27.97 -2.75 -4.34
C SER A 17 -27.15 -4.04 -4.19
N LYS A 18 -26.01 -4.15 -4.87
CA LYS A 18 -25.08 -5.29 -4.80
C LYS A 18 -23.84 -4.99 -3.97
N ILE A 19 -23.76 -3.80 -3.36
CA ILE A 19 -22.63 -3.45 -2.50
C ILE A 19 -22.75 -4.27 -1.22
N GLU A 20 -21.78 -5.14 -1.00
CA GLU A 20 -21.64 -5.93 0.21
C GLU A 20 -20.54 -5.29 1.06
N ILE A 21 -20.93 -4.42 1.98
CA ILE A 21 -20.06 -3.83 3.00
C ILE A 21 -20.42 -4.36 4.39
N PHE A 22 -19.46 -4.24 5.29
CA PHE A 22 -19.64 -4.41 6.72
C PHE A 22 -20.02 -3.03 7.30
N ASP A 23 -21.27 -2.87 7.73
CA ASP A 23 -21.79 -1.61 8.24
C ASP A 23 -22.28 -1.73 9.69
N LYS A 24 -22.60 -0.59 10.32
CA LYS A 24 -23.13 -0.57 11.68
C LYS A 24 -24.43 -1.36 11.84
N SER A 25 -25.22 -1.50 10.77
CA SER A 25 -26.47 -2.24 10.82
C SER A 25 -26.25 -3.75 10.98
N LEU A 26 -25.15 -4.28 10.42
CA LEU A 26 -24.74 -5.67 10.57
C LEU A 26 -24.21 -5.96 11.98
N LEU A 27 -23.43 -5.05 12.56
CA LEU A 27 -22.95 -5.14 13.95
C LEU A 27 -24.11 -5.07 14.96
N ASN A 28 -25.13 -4.27 14.68
CA ASN A 28 -26.27 -4.13 15.58
C ASN A 28 -27.23 -5.34 15.56
N LYS A 29 -27.06 -6.28 14.60
CA LYS A 29 -27.82 -7.55 14.58
C LYS A 29 -27.11 -8.60 15.42
N LYS A 30 -27.38 -8.55 16.73
CA LYS A 30 -26.80 -9.44 17.75
C LYS A 30 -26.91 -10.93 17.40
N ASP A 31 -28.01 -11.35 16.78
CA ASP A 31 -28.26 -12.77 16.47
C ASP A 31 -27.70 -13.21 15.11
N SER A 32 -26.95 -12.37 14.41
CA SER A 32 -26.37 -12.78 13.13
C SER A 32 -25.08 -13.57 13.35
N LYS A 33 -24.95 -14.70 12.65
CA LYS A 33 -23.68 -15.47 12.60
C LYS A 33 -22.50 -14.62 12.12
N PHE A 34 -22.77 -13.54 11.39
CA PHE A 34 -21.78 -12.53 11.02
C PHE A 34 -21.24 -11.75 12.21
N ASN A 35 -22.11 -11.25 13.08
CA ASN A 35 -21.71 -10.54 14.28
C ASN A 35 -21.02 -11.47 15.27
N GLU A 36 -21.54 -12.69 15.44
CA GLU A 36 -20.93 -13.72 16.29
C GLU A 36 -19.51 -14.08 15.81
N PHE A 37 -19.30 -14.18 14.50
CA PHE A 37 -17.96 -14.39 13.92
C PHE A 37 -17.04 -13.19 14.21
N TYR A 38 -17.52 -11.96 14.01
CA TYR A 38 -16.76 -10.75 14.30
C TYR A 38 -16.36 -10.66 15.78
N ASP A 39 -17.32 -10.81 16.69
CA ASP A 39 -17.09 -10.75 18.13
C ASP A 39 -16.15 -11.88 18.58
N GLY A 40 -16.27 -13.06 17.98
CA GLY A 40 -15.36 -14.19 18.23
C GLY A 40 -13.92 -13.89 17.83
N LEU A 41 -13.70 -13.25 16.68
CA LEU A 41 -12.37 -12.84 16.22
C LEU A 41 -11.77 -11.74 17.10
N VAL A 42 -12.52 -10.67 17.36
CA VAL A 42 -12.04 -9.52 18.15
C VAL A 42 -11.71 -9.92 19.59
N ASN A 43 -12.51 -10.81 20.19
CA ASN A 43 -12.31 -11.30 21.54
C ASN A 43 -11.43 -12.56 21.63
N ASN A 44 -10.77 -12.96 20.53
CA ASN A 44 -9.88 -14.13 20.48
C ASN A 44 -10.52 -15.45 20.96
N LYS A 45 -11.81 -15.67 20.68
CA LYS A 45 -12.53 -16.90 21.07
C LYS A 45 -12.10 -18.14 20.29
N PHE A 46 -11.55 -17.95 19.10
CA PHE A 46 -10.98 -19.00 18.25
C PHE A 46 -9.81 -18.42 17.44
N ARG A 47 -8.84 -19.27 17.10
CA ARG A 47 -7.66 -18.94 16.29
C ARG A 47 -7.53 -19.79 15.04
N THR A 48 -8.21 -20.94 15.02
CA THR A 48 -8.19 -21.88 13.90
C THR A 48 -9.55 -21.96 13.23
N ASP A 49 -9.55 -22.45 11.98
CA ASP A 49 -10.80 -22.70 11.27
C ASP A 49 -11.62 -23.80 11.95
N ASP A 50 -10.97 -24.81 12.54
CA ASP A 50 -11.63 -25.89 13.28
C ASP A 50 -12.40 -25.35 14.49
N GLU A 51 -11.75 -24.53 15.32
CA GLU A 51 -12.37 -23.88 16.48
C GLU A 51 -13.51 -22.95 16.07
N ALA A 52 -13.32 -22.19 14.98
CA ALA A 52 -14.33 -21.26 14.48
C ALA A 52 -15.56 -21.99 13.91
N ALA A 53 -15.37 -23.09 13.19
CA ALA A 53 -16.44 -23.88 12.60
C ALA A 53 -17.27 -24.59 13.67
N ASP A 54 -16.61 -25.14 14.69
CA ASP A 54 -17.27 -25.76 15.84
C ASP A 54 -18.04 -24.71 16.66
N TYR A 55 -17.41 -23.57 16.97
CA TYR A 55 -18.05 -22.48 17.72
C TYR A 55 -19.28 -21.91 17.00
N LEU A 56 -19.19 -21.68 15.69
CA LEU A 56 -20.26 -21.01 14.93
C LEU A 56 -21.39 -21.95 14.51
N TYR A 57 -21.08 -23.18 14.14
CA TYR A 57 -22.04 -24.12 13.55
C TYR A 57 -22.03 -25.51 14.17
N GLY A 58 -21.10 -25.84 15.06
CA GLY A 58 -20.88 -27.20 15.56
C GLY A 58 -20.45 -28.16 14.45
N THR A 59 -19.70 -27.64 13.46
CA THR A 59 -19.30 -28.38 12.26
C THR A 59 -17.79 -28.34 12.05
N ASN A 60 -17.31 -29.12 11.09
CA ASN A 60 -15.92 -29.05 10.63
C ASN A 60 -15.72 -27.91 9.61
N PRO A 61 -14.47 -27.50 9.33
CA PRO A 61 -14.16 -26.43 8.37
C PRO A 61 -14.52 -26.72 6.91
N LEU A 62 -14.73 -27.99 6.56
CA LEU A 62 -15.11 -28.40 5.20
C LEU A 62 -16.61 -28.21 4.94
N ASP A 63 -17.41 -27.94 5.97
CA ASP A 63 -18.84 -27.67 5.83
C ASP A 63 -19.09 -26.41 4.97
N ASP A 64 -19.97 -26.55 3.99
CA ASP A 64 -20.30 -25.48 3.04
C ASP A 64 -20.86 -24.23 3.73
N LYS A 65 -21.59 -24.36 4.84
CA LYS A 65 -22.15 -23.22 5.59
C LYS A 65 -21.04 -22.35 6.18
N TYR A 66 -20.05 -22.99 6.81
CA TYR A 66 -18.89 -22.30 7.37
C TYR A 66 -18.06 -21.63 6.27
N ARG A 67 -17.74 -22.37 5.19
CA ARG A 67 -16.98 -21.85 4.05
C ARG A 67 -17.65 -20.65 3.39
N GLN A 68 -18.97 -20.70 3.21
CA GLN A 68 -19.74 -19.56 2.68
C GLN A 68 -19.74 -18.37 3.63
N LEU A 69 -19.91 -18.60 4.93
CA LEU A 69 -19.84 -17.53 5.94
C LEU A 69 -18.47 -16.86 5.89
N LYS A 70 -17.38 -17.63 5.99
CA LYS A 70 -16.00 -17.12 5.93
C LYS A 70 -15.73 -16.35 4.64
N SER A 71 -16.09 -16.92 3.49
CA SER A 71 -15.91 -16.25 2.19
C SER A 71 -16.64 -14.89 2.11
N ARG A 72 -17.92 -14.86 2.49
CA ARG A 72 -18.72 -13.62 2.48
C ARG A 72 -18.23 -12.62 3.53
N PHE A 73 -17.80 -13.10 4.69
CA PHE A 73 -17.26 -12.31 5.78
C PHE A 73 -15.97 -11.61 5.36
N THR A 74 -14.97 -12.37 4.88
CA THR A 74 -13.71 -11.84 4.37
C THR A 74 -13.95 -10.81 3.26
N LYS A 75 -14.82 -11.14 2.28
CA LYS A 75 -15.14 -10.22 1.18
C LYS A 75 -15.71 -8.88 1.69
N ARG A 76 -16.64 -8.93 2.65
CA ARG A 76 -17.25 -7.71 3.22
C ARG A 76 -16.25 -6.90 4.02
N LEU A 77 -15.40 -7.53 4.83
CA LEU A 77 -14.35 -6.83 5.57
C LEU A 77 -13.40 -6.09 4.63
N LEU A 78 -12.87 -6.79 3.62
CA LEU A 78 -11.96 -6.19 2.63
C LEU A 78 -12.62 -5.04 1.86
N ASN A 79 -13.88 -5.18 1.46
CA ASN A 79 -14.63 -4.09 0.82
C ASN A 79 -14.78 -2.88 1.75
N THR A 80 -14.97 -3.13 3.05
CA THR A 80 -15.17 -2.08 4.06
C THR A 80 -13.91 -1.25 4.27
N LEU A 81 -12.72 -1.85 4.09
CA LEU A 81 -11.44 -1.14 4.21
C LEU A 81 -11.42 0.11 3.32
N PHE A 82 -11.96 0.05 2.10
CA PHE A 82 -12.04 1.22 1.20
C PHE A 82 -12.87 2.39 1.75
N PHE A 83 -13.72 2.15 2.74
CA PHE A 83 -14.58 3.17 3.35
C PHE A 83 -14.04 3.71 4.67
N LEU A 84 -12.96 3.12 5.21
CA LEU A 84 -12.30 3.65 6.39
C LEU A 84 -11.70 5.03 6.08
N ASP A 85 -11.85 5.93 7.05
CA ASP A 85 -11.32 7.29 6.97
C ASP A 85 -9.80 7.26 7.19
N SER A 86 -9.08 8.00 6.37
CA SER A 86 -7.64 8.19 6.50
C SER A 86 -7.26 9.28 7.50
N ASN A 87 -8.24 10.03 8.01
CA ASN A 87 -8.04 11.08 9.00
C ASN A 87 -8.00 10.55 10.45
N ASP A 88 -7.64 9.29 10.66
CA ASP A 88 -7.38 8.79 12.01
C ASP A 88 -6.19 9.57 12.60
N PRO A 89 -6.33 10.22 13.77
CA PRO A 89 -5.23 10.92 14.43
C PRO A 89 -4.01 10.04 14.70
N SER A 90 -4.16 8.71 14.69
CA SER A 90 -3.05 7.77 14.86
C SER A 90 -2.12 7.68 13.64
N PHE A 91 -2.55 8.10 12.45
CA PHE A 91 -1.71 8.05 11.25
C PHE A 91 -0.91 9.33 11.05
N SER A 92 0.35 9.19 10.64
CA SER A 92 1.12 10.34 10.18
C SER A 92 0.54 10.91 8.87
N ASN A 93 0.73 12.21 8.65
CA ASN A 93 0.27 12.89 7.43
C ASN A 93 0.78 12.22 6.16
N TYR A 94 1.99 11.63 6.20
CA TYR A 94 2.57 10.85 5.10
C TYR A 94 1.72 9.61 4.78
N HIS A 95 1.46 8.76 5.78
CA HIS A 95 0.69 7.52 5.59
C HIS A 95 -0.75 7.79 5.17
N SER A 96 -1.40 8.77 5.80
CA SER A 96 -2.77 9.18 5.44
C SER A 96 -2.85 9.65 3.98
N SER A 97 -1.86 10.45 3.55
CA SER A 97 -1.76 10.94 2.18
C SER A 97 -1.47 9.81 1.19
N TYR A 98 -0.57 8.88 1.52
CA TYR A 98 -0.25 7.73 0.67
C TYR A 98 -1.46 6.81 0.48
N TYR A 99 -2.17 6.50 1.56
CA TYR A 99 -3.42 5.73 1.50
C TYR A 99 -4.48 6.43 0.64
N THR A 100 -4.66 7.74 0.82
CA THR A 100 -5.62 8.53 0.04
C THR A 100 -5.26 8.52 -1.45
N CYS A 101 -3.98 8.67 -1.78
CA CYS A 101 -3.48 8.59 -3.16
C CYS A 101 -3.73 7.22 -3.78
N ASN A 102 -3.47 6.12 -3.06
CA ASN A 102 -3.74 4.76 -3.52
C ASN A 102 -5.23 4.49 -3.73
N LYS A 103 -6.09 4.96 -2.81
CA LYS A 103 -7.55 4.89 -2.97
C LYS A 103 -8.02 5.66 -4.20
N ASN A 104 -7.49 6.87 -4.43
CA ASN A 104 -7.77 7.64 -5.63
C ASN A 104 -7.28 6.93 -6.90
N TRP A 105 -6.11 6.30 -6.86
CA TRP A 105 -5.59 5.53 -7.98
C TRP A 105 -6.51 4.38 -8.39
N ALA A 106 -6.98 3.59 -7.43
CA ALA A 106 -7.96 2.54 -7.68
C ALA A 106 -9.25 3.11 -8.32
N LEU A 107 -9.75 4.24 -7.81
CA LEU A 107 -10.91 4.93 -8.38
C LEU A 107 -10.66 5.44 -9.81
N ILE A 108 -9.50 6.02 -10.09
CA ILE A 108 -9.09 6.46 -11.43
C ILE A 108 -9.17 5.28 -12.40
N ARG A 109 -8.62 4.12 -12.01
CA ARG A 109 -8.66 2.91 -12.84
C ARG A 109 -10.08 2.41 -13.12
N ILE A 110 -10.97 2.46 -12.12
CA ILE A 110 -12.39 2.10 -12.28
C ILE A 110 -13.10 3.09 -13.22
N LEU A 111 -12.82 4.40 -13.09
CA LEU A 111 -13.40 5.43 -13.96
C LEU A 111 -12.96 5.23 -15.41
N LEU A 112 -11.67 4.98 -15.63
CA LEU A 112 -11.12 4.73 -16.98
C LEU A 112 -11.71 3.48 -17.62
N SER A 113 -11.78 2.36 -16.88
CA SER A 113 -12.36 1.11 -17.40
C SER A 113 -13.85 1.23 -17.68
N SER A 114 -14.54 2.15 -17.00
CA SER A 114 -15.95 2.46 -17.21
C SER A 114 -16.19 3.57 -18.26
N GLY A 115 -15.15 4.06 -18.92
CA GLY A 115 -15.24 5.10 -19.96
C GLY A 115 -15.40 6.54 -19.43
N ALA A 116 -15.39 6.77 -18.12
CA ALA A 116 -15.49 8.09 -17.49
C ALA A 116 -14.13 8.82 -17.48
N ARG A 117 -13.60 9.11 -18.68
CA ARG A 117 -12.26 9.70 -18.85
C ARG A 117 -12.15 11.09 -18.23
N SER A 118 -13.17 11.94 -18.38
CA SER A 118 -13.13 13.32 -17.85
C SER A 118 -13.11 13.34 -16.32
N ALA A 119 -13.87 12.44 -15.69
CA ALA A 119 -13.81 12.23 -14.25
C ALA A 119 -12.45 11.69 -13.80
N ALA A 120 -11.91 10.69 -14.51
CA ALA A 120 -10.62 10.09 -14.21
C ALA A 120 -9.47 11.11 -14.29
N THR A 121 -9.36 11.87 -15.39
CA THR A 121 -8.32 12.90 -15.56
C THR A 121 -8.38 13.95 -14.45
N LYS A 122 -9.59 14.40 -14.06
CA LYS A 122 -9.73 15.37 -12.98
C LYS A 122 -9.27 14.81 -11.62
N LEU A 123 -9.56 13.54 -11.34
CA LEU A 123 -9.10 12.89 -10.11
C LEU A 123 -7.58 12.66 -10.13
N ALA A 124 -7.02 12.28 -11.28
CA ALA A 124 -5.57 12.13 -11.46
C ALA A 124 -4.82 13.45 -11.25
N SER A 125 -5.33 14.57 -11.79
CA SER A 125 -4.74 15.91 -11.61
C SER A 125 -4.74 16.36 -10.15
N LYS A 126 -5.75 16.01 -9.36
CA LYS A 126 -5.74 16.26 -7.92
C LYS A 126 -4.76 15.36 -7.18
N THR A 127 -4.73 14.08 -7.55
CA THR A 127 -3.92 13.06 -6.88
C THR A 127 -2.44 13.29 -7.11
N ILE A 128 -2.03 13.68 -8.33
CA ILE A 128 -0.63 13.97 -8.63
C ILE A 128 -0.10 15.15 -7.81
N THR A 129 -0.91 16.18 -7.54
CA THR A 129 -0.48 17.32 -6.69
C THR A 129 -0.11 16.85 -5.28
N VAL A 130 -0.94 16.00 -4.68
CA VAL A 130 -0.65 15.42 -3.35
C VAL A 130 0.56 14.51 -3.41
N ALA A 131 0.66 13.67 -4.44
CA ALA A 131 1.79 12.76 -4.64
C ALA A 131 3.11 13.50 -4.85
N GLN A 132 3.12 14.68 -5.47
CA GLN A 132 4.32 15.51 -5.63
C GLN A 132 4.82 16.04 -4.30
N ASN A 133 3.92 16.52 -3.43
CA ASN A 133 4.28 17.04 -2.11
C ASN A 133 5.00 16.00 -1.24
N TYR A 134 4.60 14.74 -1.34
CA TYR A 134 5.18 13.63 -0.58
C TYR A 134 6.12 12.74 -1.39
N ARG A 135 6.38 13.07 -2.65
CA ARG A 135 7.28 12.34 -3.57
C ARG A 135 6.94 10.85 -3.72
N PHE A 136 5.66 10.50 -3.83
CA PHE A 136 5.22 9.11 -4.06
C PHE A 136 5.48 8.69 -5.51
N ALA A 137 6.67 8.15 -5.79
CA ALA A 137 7.14 7.87 -7.15
C ALA A 137 6.19 6.97 -7.96
N ASP A 138 5.64 5.93 -7.34
CA ASP A 138 4.64 5.02 -7.91
C ASP A 138 3.34 5.73 -8.35
N VAL A 139 2.79 6.59 -7.50
CA VAL A 139 1.57 7.35 -7.77
C VAL A 139 1.83 8.42 -8.81
N LEU A 140 2.98 9.09 -8.75
CA LEU A 140 3.42 10.09 -9.72
C LEU A 140 3.50 9.47 -11.11
N PHE A 141 4.23 8.37 -11.26
CA PHE A 141 4.36 7.65 -12.52
C PHE A 141 2.99 7.27 -13.11
N ASN A 142 2.14 6.66 -12.29
CA ASN A 142 0.81 6.23 -12.70
C ASN A 142 -0.10 7.38 -13.13
N CYS A 143 -0.15 8.47 -12.34
CA CYS A 143 -1.01 9.61 -12.65
C CYS A 143 -0.49 10.40 -13.87
N SER A 144 0.83 10.61 -14.00
CA SER A 144 1.44 11.31 -15.12
C SER A 144 1.05 10.67 -16.46
N ARG A 145 1.09 9.34 -16.57
CA ARG A 145 0.71 8.64 -17.82
C ARG A 145 -0.74 8.88 -18.23
N ILE A 146 -1.66 8.95 -17.26
CA ILE A 146 -3.07 9.26 -17.53
C ILE A 146 -3.21 10.70 -18.01
N LEU A 147 -2.50 11.64 -17.39
CA LEU A 147 -2.54 13.05 -17.73
C LEU A 147 -1.89 13.32 -19.10
N MET A 148 -0.73 12.71 -19.39
CA MET A 148 -0.09 12.72 -20.73
C MET A 148 -1.06 12.24 -21.82
N THR A 149 -1.75 11.13 -21.59
CA THR A 149 -2.76 10.61 -22.53
C THR A 149 -3.87 11.64 -22.76
N SER A 150 -4.34 12.30 -21.69
CA SER A 150 -5.35 13.35 -21.79
C SER A 150 -4.84 14.58 -22.57
N CYS A 151 -3.60 15.03 -22.31
CA CYS A 151 -2.98 16.16 -22.99
C CYS A 151 -2.80 15.87 -24.47
N SER A 152 -2.31 14.67 -24.82
CA SER A 152 -2.17 14.20 -26.20
C SER A 152 -3.49 14.24 -26.97
N LEU A 153 -4.58 13.74 -26.37
CA LEU A 153 -5.91 13.78 -26.99
C LEU A 153 -6.48 15.20 -27.16
N SER A 154 -6.05 16.15 -26.31
CA SER A 154 -6.48 17.55 -26.38
C SER A 154 -5.58 18.45 -27.21
N GLY A 155 -4.40 17.96 -27.65
CA GLY A 155 -3.38 18.77 -28.33
C GLY A 155 -2.62 19.75 -27.43
N ASN A 156 -2.69 19.59 -26.10
CA ASN A 156 -1.99 20.49 -25.17
C ASN A 156 -0.53 20.07 -24.97
N HIS A 157 0.34 20.50 -25.89
CA HIS A 157 1.75 20.14 -25.89
C HIS A 157 2.51 20.59 -24.63
N LYS A 158 2.21 21.80 -24.11
CA LYS A 158 2.94 22.34 -22.95
C LYS A 158 2.73 21.50 -21.70
N GLU A 159 1.49 21.16 -21.39
CA GLU A 159 1.19 20.29 -20.25
C GLU A 159 1.70 18.87 -20.45
N TYR A 160 1.69 18.38 -21.70
CA TYR A 160 2.23 17.07 -22.01
C TYR A 160 3.71 16.96 -21.62
N GLU A 161 4.54 17.94 -22.00
CA GLU A 161 5.97 17.92 -21.65
C GLU A 161 6.20 17.96 -20.14
N ILE A 162 5.43 18.79 -19.40
CA ILE A 162 5.51 18.84 -17.94
C ILE A 162 5.24 17.46 -17.32
N TYR A 163 4.16 16.79 -17.75
CA TYR A 163 3.85 15.45 -17.22
C TYR A 163 4.83 14.38 -17.71
N SER A 164 5.40 14.56 -18.89
CA SER A 164 6.47 13.69 -19.43
C SER A 164 7.69 13.75 -18.51
N GLU A 165 8.17 14.94 -18.16
CA GLU A 165 9.30 15.11 -17.23
C GLU A 165 9.03 14.47 -15.87
N ILE A 166 7.84 14.72 -15.29
CA ILE A 166 7.44 14.10 -14.02
C ILE A 166 7.41 12.57 -14.15
N CYS A 167 6.89 12.03 -15.26
CA CYS A 167 6.83 10.59 -15.49
C CYS A 167 8.23 9.96 -15.56
N HIS A 168 9.17 10.58 -16.27
CA HIS A 168 10.53 10.07 -16.40
C HIS A 168 11.27 10.12 -15.06
N LYS A 169 11.17 11.23 -14.32
CA LYS A 169 11.81 11.34 -13.01
C LYS A 169 11.22 10.34 -12.02
N ALA A 170 9.90 10.20 -11.97
CA ALA A 170 9.24 9.21 -11.12
C ALA A 170 9.66 7.77 -11.46
N MET A 171 9.87 7.45 -12.73
CA MET A 171 10.36 6.14 -13.16
C MET A 171 11.81 5.89 -12.69
N GLN A 172 12.69 6.90 -12.75
CA GLN A 172 14.06 6.80 -12.24
C GLN A 172 14.07 6.61 -10.72
N ASP A 173 13.24 7.36 -10.00
CA ASP A 173 13.13 7.23 -8.55
C ASP A 173 12.57 5.85 -8.15
N MET A 174 11.55 5.33 -8.85
CA MET A 174 11.06 3.97 -8.64
C MET A 174 12.13 2.90 -8.89
N ASP A 175 12.94 3.04 -9.93
CA ASP A 175 14.03 2.11 -10.21
C ASP A 175 15.09 2.12 -9.11
N ALA A 176 15.44 3.30 -8.59
CA ALA A 176 16.32 3.45 -7.43
C ALA A 176 15.71 2.82 -6.16
N GLU A 177 14.40 3.02 -5.93
CA GLU A 177 13.66 2.41 -4.82
C GLU A 177 13.75 0.88 -4.89
N ILE A 178 13.41 0.29 -6.03
CA ILE A 178 13.45 -1.17 -6.25
C ILE A 178 14.86 -1.72 -6.04
N LYS A 179 15.89 -1.05 -6.59
CA LYS A 179 17.29 -1.46 -6.40
C LYS A 179 17.71 -1.41 -4.93
N SER A 180 17.33 -0.34 -4.22
CA SER A 180 17.63 -0.21 -2.79
C SER A 180 16.92 -1.28 -1.96
N GLU A 181 15.69 -1.61 -2.32
CA GLU A 181 14.91 -2.66 -1.67
C GLU A 181 15.51 -4.04 -1.92
N GLU A 182 15.95 -4.34 -3.15
CA GLU A 182 16.62 -5.61 -3.48
C GLU A 182 17.90 -5.79 -2.65
N LEU A 183 18.72 -4.74 -2.51
CA LEU A 183 19.92 -4.79 -1.67
C LEU A 183 19.58 -5.15 -0.22
N TYR A 184 18.55 -4.55 0.34
CA TYR A 184 18.07 -4.86 1.69
C TYR A 184 17.49 -6.28 1.80
N GLN A 185 16.65 -6.68 0.84
CA GLN A 185 16.04 -8.01 0.81
C GLN A 185 17.08 -9.13 0.71
N ARG A 186 18.12 -8.92 -0.10
CA ARG A 186 19.24 -9.87 -0.21
C ARG A 186 19.93 -10.12 1.12
N LEU A 187 20.07 -9.10 1.97
CA LEU A 187 20.62 -9.26 3.32
C LEU A 187 19.61 -9.95 4.26
N THR A 188 18.34 -9.55 4.22
CA THR A 188 17.30 -10.09 5.11
C THR A 188 16.97 -11.56 4.88
N ILE A 189 17.10 -12.08 3.65
CA ILE A 189 16.87 -13.51 3.37
C ILE A 189 17.76 -14.41 4.24
N HIS A 190 18.99 -13.98 4.53
CA HIS A 190 19.94 -14.73 5.36
C HIS A 190 19.61 -14.71 6.86
N PHE A 191 18.72 -13.82 7.32
CA PHE A 191 18.25 -13.81 8.72
C PHE A 191 17.35 -15.00 9.05
N SER A 192 16.58 -15.50 8.07
CA SER A 192 15.70 -16.64 8.28
C SER A 192 16.47 -17.94 8.61
N SER A 193 17.78 -17.98 8.29
CA SER A 193 18.63 -19.16 8.44
C SER A 193 19.77 -19.03 9.46
N SER A 194 20.18 -17.82 9.84
CA SER A 194 21.49 -17.60 10.50
C SER A 194 21.51 -16.60 11.67
N ALA A 195 20.37 -16.37 12.34
CA ALA A 195 20.22 -15.33 13.37
C ALA A 195 21.15 -15.42 14.61
N ALA A 196 21.99 -16.46 14.74
CA ALA A 196 22.71 -16.78 15.96
C ALA A 196 24.25 -16.60 15.92
N MET A 197 24.87 -16.30 14.76
CA MET A 197 26.33 -16.15 14.68
C MET A 197 26.76 -14.90 13.92
N VAL A 198 27.81 -14.24 14.42
CA VAL A 198 28.57 -13.22 13.69
C VAL A 198 29.00 -13.83 12.37
N ASN A 199 28.61 -13.21 11.25
CA ASN A 199 28.88 -13.70 9.92
C ASN A 199 29.65 -12.63 9.15
N THR A 200 30.95 -12.82 9.04
CA THR A 200 31.88 -11.88 8.39
C THR A 200 31.56 -11.69 6.91
N ASP A 201 31.18 -12.76 6.21
CA ASP A 201 30.86 -12.71 4.78
C ASP A 201 29.58 -11.88 4.53
N LEU A 202 28.59 -11.99 5.42
CA LEU A 202 27.38 -11.16 5.37
C LEU A 202 27.65 -9.70 5.78
N ALA A 203 28.59 -9.46 6.69
CA ALA A 203 29.02 -8.11 7.04
C ALA A 203 29.72 -7.41 5.86
N GLU A 204 30.57 -8.13 5.13
CA GLU A 204 31.21 -7.64 3.89
C GLU A 204 30.18 -7.34 2.80
N LEU A 205 29.23 -8.26 2.57
CA LEU A 205 28.11 -8.04 1.65
C LEU A 205 27.25 -6.84 2.06
N GLY A 206 27.03 -6.65 3.37
CA GLY A 206 26.34 -5.50 3.94
C GLY A 206 27.08 -4.19 3.67
N ALA A 207 28.40 -4.16 3.83
CA ALA A 207 29.24 -3.00 3.54
C ALA A 207 29.21 -2.62 2.04
N GLU A 208 29.32 -3.61 1.16
CA GLU A 208 29.21 -3.39 -0.30
C GLU A 208 27.82 -2.87 -0.69
N SER A 209 26.76 -3.45 -0.10
CA SER A 209 25.38 -3.03 -0.30
C SER A 209 25.13 -1.61 0.21
N LEU A 210 25.74 -1.24 1.33
CA LEU A 210 25.68 0.12 1.88
C LEU A 210 26.34 1.14 0.95
N GLU A 211 27.50 0.82 0.37
CA GLU A 211 28.16 1.70 -0.60
C GLU A 211 27.30 1.92 -1.86
N LYS A 212 26.70 0.84 -2.38
CA LYS A 212 25.76 0.92 -3.51
C LYS A 212 24.53 1.75 -3.16
N SER A 213 23.97 1.55 -1.97
CA SER A 213 22.80 2.31 -1.50
C SER A 213 23.11 3.81 -1.30
N LYS A 214 24.31 4.17 -0.82
CA LYS A 214 24.77 5.56 -0.73
C LYS A 214 24.87 6.23 -2.10
N LYS A 215 25.34 5.50 -3.13
CA LYS A 215 25.36 6.01 -4.52
C LYS A 215 23.95 6.28 -5.02
N LEU A 216 23.00 5.38 -4.76
CA LEU A 216 21.59 5.58 -5.12
C LEU A 216 20.96 6.80 -4.41
N CYS A 217 21.29 7.03 -3.14
CA CYS A 217 20.84 8.22 -2.40
C CYS A 217 21.38 9.54 -2.99
N ALA A 218 22.52 9.52 -3.69
CA ALA A 218 23.05 10.71 -4.35
C ALA A 218 22.32 11.02 -5.68
N GLU A 219 21.67 10.02 -6.28
CA GLU A 219 20.98 10.12 -7.57
C GLU A 219 19.46 10.31 -7.42
N SER A 220 18.89 9.89 -6.28
CA SER A 220 17.45 9.97 -6.00
C SER A 220 17.18 10.58 -4.63
N ASP A 221 16.24 11.54 -4.60
CA ASP A 221 15.74 12.13 -3.36
C ASP A 221 14.54 11.37 -2.77
N SER A 222 14.41 10.08 -3.11
CA SER A 222 13.33 9.23 -2.62
C SER A 222 13.55 8.86 -1.15
N TYR A 223 12.53 9.11 -0.34
CA TYR A 223 12.50 8.72 1.07
C TYR A 223 12.76 7.22 1.27
N ASN A 224 12.20 6.38 0.41
CA ASN A 224 12.33 4.92 0.52
C ASN A 224 13.79 4.46 0.32
N VAL A 225 14.53 5.12 -0.57
CA VAL A 225 15.95 4.81 -0.82
C VAL A 225 16.79 5.12 0.42
N HIS A 226 16.57 6.30 1.03
CA HIS A 226 17.24 6.68 2.28
C HIS A 226 16.87 5.75 3.44
N TYR A 227 15.59 5.40 3.56
CA TYR A 227 15.12 4.45 4.58
C TYR A 227 15.83 3.09 4.43
N ASN A 228 15.85 2.53 3.23
CA ASN A 228 16.52 1.26 2.95
C ASN A 228 18.03 1.32 3.20
N MET A 229 18.68 2.46 2.89
CA MET A 229 20.09 2.67 3.21
C MET A 229 20.37 2.52 4.71
N TYR A 230 19.57 3.19 5.57
CA TYR A 230 19.73 3.07 7.01
C TYR A 230 19.44 1.66 7.51
N GLN A 231 18.42 0.99 6.97
CA GLN A 231 18.13 -0.41 7.31
C GLN A 231 19.31 -1.33 6.97
N ILE A 232 19.90 -1.21 5.78
CA ILE A 232 21.10 -1.96 5.38
C ILE A 232 22.26 -1.67 6.35
N TRP A 233 22.44 -0.42 6.75
CA TRP A 233 23.51 -0.02 7.67
C TRP A 233 23.35 -0.65 9.06
N ILE A 234 22.12 -0.65 9.58
CA ILE A 234 21.75 -1.33 10.83
C ILE A 234 22.05 -2.82 10.74
N LEU A 235 21.61 -3.49 9.66
CA LEU A 235 21.85 -4.91 9.43
C LEU A 235 23.34 -5.25 9.38
N MET A 236 24.15 -4.41 8.72
CA MET A 236 25.60 -4.60 8.63
C MET A 236 26.24 -4.67 10.03
N TYR A 237 25.91 -3.73 10.92
CA TYR A 237 26.46 -3.75 12.29
C TYR A 237 25.89 -4.89 13.14
N GLN A 238 24.65 -5.30 12.89
CA GLN A 238 24.07 -6.46 13.53
C GLN A 238 24.82 -7.75 13.14
N PHE A 239 25.19 -7.93 11.88
CA PHE A 239 26.02 -9.08 11.45
C PHE A 239 27.41 -9.10 12.09
N MET A 240 27.94 -7.93 12.43
CA MET A 240 29.21 -7.78 13.15
C MET A 240 29.07 -7.98 14.67
N GLY A 241 27.84 -8.11 15.19
CA GLY A 241 27.55 -8.16 16.63
C GLY A 241 27.81 -6.82 17.36
N ASN A 242 27.93 -5.70 16.64
CA ASN A 242 28.20 -4.39 17.21
C ASN A 242 26.90 -3.61 17.44
N TYR A 243 26.24 -3.90 18.56
CA TYR A 243 24.98 -3.29 18.91
C TYR A 243 25.09 -1.82 19.36
N GLU A 244 26.26 -1.39 19.86
CA GLU A 244 26.48 0.02 20.23
C GLU A 244 26.40 0.92 18.99
N LYS A 245 27.14 0.58 17.92
CA LYS A 245 27.07 1.31 16.66
C LYS A 245 25.69 1.23 16.00
N MET A 246 24.98 0.11 16.17
CA MET A 246 23.61 -0.02 15.67
C MET A 246 22.70 1.05 16.28
N ILE A 247 22.78 1.28 17.59
CA ILE A 247 22.00 2.31 18.28
C ILE A 247 22.37 3.70 17.76
N GLU A 248 23.67 3.99 17.58
CA GLU A 248 24.11 5.27 17.02
C GLU A 248 23.53 5.54 15.61
N ILE A 249 23.43 4.51 14.77
CA ILE A 249 22.83 4.66 13.43
C ILE A 249 21.32 4.89 13.52
N CYS A 250 20.62 4.22 14.45
CA CYS A 250 19.20 4.49 14.69
C CYS A 250 18.98 5.95 15.11
N ASP A 251 19.78 6.47 16.05
CA ASP A 251 19.70 7.86 16.50
C ASP A 251 20.02 8.87 15.38
N LEU A 252 20.86 8.49 14.41
CA LEU A 252 21.13 9.30 13.22
C LEU A 252 19.98 9.27 12.22
N ALA A 253 19.28 8.14 12.08
CA ALA A 253 18.16 7.99 11.16
C ALA A 253 16.89 8.75 11.61
N GLU A 254 16.77 9.04 12.90
CA GLU A 254 15.64 9.81 13.46
C GLU A 254 15.77 11.33 13.29
N LYS A 255 16.94 11.82 12.86
CA LYS A 255 17.22 13.26 12.65
C LYS A 255 16.93 13.69 11.22
#